data_AF-A0A957QTS6-F1
#
_entry.id   AF-A0A957QTS6-F1
#
_cell.length_a   1.000
_cell.length_b   1.000
_cell.length_c   1.000
_cell.angle_alpha   90.00
_cell.angle_beta   90.00
_cell.angle_gamma   90.00
#
_symmetry.space_group_name_H-M   'P 1'
#
loop_
_entity.id
_entity.type
_entity.pdbx_description
1 polymer ?
#
loop_
_entity_poly.entity_id
_entity_poly.type
_entity_poly.pdbx_seq_one_letter_code
_entity_poly.pdbx_strand_id
1 'polypeptide(L)' 'VDLRLSIAGRTFINSDGKLNMPSGEIFTGPVEESAEGWVRFTYPAIRGGREVEGVEMVFAQGKVVKATARKNEAYLLS' A
#
# COMPACT_ATOMS: atom_id res chain seq x y z
N VAL A 1 -4.63 -11.93 -3.55
CA VAL A 1 -4.73 -10.98 -2.44
C VAL A 1 -5.67 -11.60 -1.43
N ASP A 2 -5.21 -11.74 -0.20
CA ASP A 2 -6.05 -12.02 0.97
C ASP A 2 -5.51 -11.12 2.07
N LEU A 3 -6.01 -9.88 2.12
CA LEU A 3 -5.59 -8.84 3.05
C LEU A 3 -6.81 -8.37 3.82
N ARG A 4 -6.71 -8.37 5.14
CA ARG A 4 -7.74 -7.87 6.05
C ARG A 4 -7.15 -6.74 6.88
N LEU A 5 -7.96 -5.72 7.10
CA LEU A 5 -7.64 -4.58 7.95
C LEU A 5 -8.95 -3.97 8.46
N SER A 6 -8.87 -3.27 9.59
CA SER A 6 -10.01 -2.59 10.20
C SER A 6 -10.00 -1.11 9.84
N ILE A 7 -11.20 -0.57 9.68
CA ILE A 7 -11.47 0.87 9.51
C ILE A 7 -12.34 1.41 10.66
N ALA A 8 -12.43 0.67 11.77
CA ALA A 8 -13.28 1.05 12.89
C ALA A 8 -12.90 2.44 13.44
N GLY A 9 -13.91 3.31 13.56
CA GLY A 9 -13.74 4.69 14.04
C GLY A 9 -13.02 5.64 13.08
N ARG A 10 -12.82 5.27 11.81
CA ARG A 10 -12.12 6.10 10.82
C ARG A 10 -13.09 6.96 10.01
N THR A 11 -12.66 8.20 9.71
CA THR A 11 -13.38 9.13 8.83
C THR A 11 -12.84 9.00 7.41
N PHE A 12 -13.73 8.92 6.43
CA PHE A 12 -13.38 8.91 5.01
C PHE A 12 -13.37 10.32 4.44
N ILE A 13 -12.41 10.59 3.56
CA ILE A 13 -12.24 11.88 2.90
C ILE A 13 -12.33 11.67 1.39
N ASN A 14 -13.11 12.51 0.72
CA ASN A 14 -13.15 12.57 -0.73
C ASN A 14 -12.00 13.46 -1.24
N SER A 15 -11.19 12.94 -2.15
CA SER A 15 -10.20 13.72 -2.90
C SER A 15 -10.93 14.53 -3.98
N ASP A 16 -11.15 15.82 -3.70
CA ASP A 16 -11.97 16.74 -4.51
C ASP A 16 -11.15 17.71 -5.37
N GLY A 17 -9.92 17.32 -5.73
CA GLY A 17 -9.06 18.11 -6.62
C GLY A 17 -8.36 19.31 -5.99
N LYS A 18 -8.48 19.52 -4.67
CA LYS A 18 -7.81 20.63 -3.97
C LYS A 18 -6.32 20.40 -3.70
N LEU A 19 -5.94 19.15 -3.37
CA LEU A 19 -4.57 18.80 -2.98
C LEU A 19 -3.85 17.95 -4.04
N ASN A 20 -4.59 17.17 -4.83
CA ASN A 20 -4.02 16.32 -5.88
C ASN A 20 -4.91 16.37 -7.14
N MET A 21 -4.28 16.51 -8.30
CA MET A 21 -4.90 16.47 -9.62
C MET A 21 -4.02 15.62 -10.56
N PRO A 22 -4.55 14.57 -11.23
CA PRO A 22 -5.95 14.15 -11.23
C PRO A 22 -6.42 13.63 -9.85
N SER A 23 -7.72 13.69 -9.64
CA SER A 23 -8.37 13.33 -8.38
C SER A 23 -9.47 12.28 -8.60
N GLY A 24 -10.21 11.92 -7.56
CA GLY A 24 -11.32 10.94 -7.64
C GLY A 24 -11.24 9.76 -6.67
N GLU A 25 -10.23 9.74 -5.81
CA GLU A 25 -10.09 8.76 -4.74
C GLU A 25 -10.98 9.11 -3.54
N ILE A 26 -11.46 8.10 -2.82
CA ILE A 26 -11.99 8.27 -1.45
C ILE A 26 -11.05 7.49 -0.53
N PHE A 27 -10.47 8.14 0.48
CA PHE A 27 -9.40 7.56 1.27
C PHE A 27 -9.61 7.73 2.78
N THR A 28 -8.98 6.82 3.54
CA THR A 28 -8.81 6.88 4.99
C THR A 28 -7.59 6.03 5.38
N GLY A 29 -7.17 6.10 6.65
CA GLY A 29 -6.15 5.21 7.21
C GLY A 29 -6.75 3.99 7.92
N PRO A 30 -6.16 2.79 7.83
CA PRO A 30 -6.61 1.63 8.60
C PRO A 30 -6.28 1.80 10.10
N VAL A 31 -6.87 0.97 10.96
CA VAL A 31 -6.38 0.77 12.35
C VAL A 31 -4.98 0.15 12.26
N GLU A 32 -4.00 0.78 12.89
CA GLU A 32 -2.57 0.60 12.62
C GLU A 32 -2.14 -0.86 12.77
N GLU A 33 -2.61 -1.55 13.80
CA GLU A 33 -2.22 -2.93 14.13
C GLU A 33 -3.11 -3.99 13.48
N SER A 34 -4.11 -3.60 12.68
CA SER A 34 -5.15 -4.52 12.21
C SER A 34 -4.84 -5.23 10.89
N ALA A 35 -3.75 -4.86 10.20
CA ALA A 35 -3.43 -5.42 8.90
C ALA A 35 -2.86 -6.84 9.04
N GLU A 36 -3.52 -7.80 8.38
CA GLU A 36 -3.21 -9.23 8.38
C GLU A 36 -3.36 -9.80 6.96
N GLY A 37 -2.44 -10.68 6.55
CA GLY A 37 -2.51 -11.39 5.27
C GLY A 37 -1.52 -10.88 4.23
N TRP A 38 -1.86 -10.91 2.94
CA TRP A 38 -0.95 -10.59 1.85
C TRP A 38 -1.59 -9.89 0.67
N VAL A 39 -0.80 -9.04 0.01
CA VAL A 39 -1.16 -8.32 -1.21
C VAL A 39 -0.03 -8.38 -2.22
N ARG A 40 -0.38 -8.51 -3.51
CA ARG A 40 0.54 -8.39 -4.64
C ARG A 40 0.03 -7.30 -5.57
N PHE A 41 0.88 -6.33 -5.86
CA PHE A 41 0.57 -5.20 -6.72
C PHE A 41 0.83 -5.55 -8.19
N THR A 42 -0.08 -5.16 -9.07
CA THR A 42 0.00 -5.41 -10.51
C THR A 42 0.59 -4.24 -11.28
N TYR A 43 0.59 -3.04 -10.69
CA TYR A 43 1.18 -1.84 -11.27
C TYR A 43 2.55 -1.56 -10.64
N PRO A 44 3.52 -1.05 -11.41
CA PRO A 44 4.82 -0.70 -10.88
C PRO A 44 4.76 0.56 -9.99
N ALA A 45 5.65 0.62 -9.01
CA ALA A 45 5.91 1.82 -8.22
C ALA A 45 7.17 2.51 -8.74
N ILE A 46 7.10 3.82 -9.00
CA ILE A 46 8.25 4.61 -9.44
C ILE A 46 8.67 5.52 -8.29
N ARG A 47 9.91 5.36 -7.81
CA ARG A 47 10.48 6.19 -6.75
C ARG A 47 11.92 6.55 -7.11
N GLY A 48 12.24 7.85 -7.07
CA GLY A 48 13.59 8.34 -7.37
C GLY A 48 14.10 7.92 -8.76
N GLY A 49 13.21 7.86 -9.76
CA GLY A 49 13.55 7.41 -11.12
C GLY A 49 13.77 5.91 -11.27
N ARG A 50 13.54 5.11 -10.21
CA ARG A 50 13.64 3.65 -10.24
C ARG A 50 12.25 3.04 -10.17
N GLU A 51 12.02 2.08 -11.06
CA GLU A 51 10.78 1.32 -11.14
C GLU A 51 10.91 0.01 -10.34
N VAL A 52 9.96 -0.28 -9.47
CA VAL A 52 9.82 -1.56 -8.76
C VAL A 52 8.53 -2.23 -9.24
N GLU A 53 8.63 -3.46 -9.72
CA GLU A 53 7.50 -4.20 -10.33
C GLU A 53 7.22 -5.50 -9.57
N GLY A 54 5.94 -5.87 -9.49
CA GLY A 54 5.52 -7.14 -8.91
C GLY A 54 5.77 -7.22 -7.41
N VAL A 55 5.57 -6.11 -6.70
CA VAL A 55 5.72 -6.04 -5.24
C VAL A 55 4.70 -6.96 -4.59
N GLU A 56 5.15 -7.81 -3.69
CA GLU A 56 4.32 -8.64 -2.80
C GLU A 56 4.72 -8.36 -1.36
N MET A 57 3.73 -8.13 -0.50
CA MET A 57 3.91 -7.85 0.92
C MET A 57 3.02 -8.74 1.76
N VAL A 58 3.58 -9.26 2.86
CA VAL A 58 2.86 -10.01 3.90
C VAL A 58 2.82 -9.16 5.16
N PHE A 59 1.63 -9.02 5.72
CA PHE A 59 1.34 -8.25 6.93
C PHE A 59 1.02 -9.17 8.10
N ALA A 60 1.53 -8.81 9.27
CA ALA A 60 1.11 -9.36 10.55
C ALA A 60 1.12 -8.24 11.61
N GLN A 61 0.03 -8.11 12.37
CA GLN A 61 -0.16 -7.08 13.40
C GLN A 61 0.18 -5.67 12.90
N GLY A 62 -0.28 -5.33 11.69
CA GLY A 62 -0.02 -4.01 11.11
C GLY A 62 1.35 -3.81 10.47
N LYS A 63 2.26 -4.79 10.58
CA LYS A 63 3.65 -4.67 10.12
C LYS A 63 3.90 -5.52 8.88
N VAL A 64 4.70 -5.00 7.96
CA VAL A 64 5.24 -5.80 6.85
C VAL A 64 6.29 -6.74 7.41
N VAL A 65 6.00 -8.04 7.42
CA VAL A 65 6.92 -9.09 7.90
C VAL A 65 7.69 -9.78 6.78
N LYS A 66 7.22 -9.63 5.53
CA LYS A 66 7.92 -10.07 4.32
C LYS A 66 7.58 -9.13 3.17
N ALA A 67 8.59 -8.77 2.39
CA ALA A 67 8.44 -8.01 1.16
C ALA A 67 9.32 -8.61 0.07
N THR A 68 8.79 -8.73 -1.14
CA THR A 68 9.52 -9.20 -2.33
C THR A 68 9.12 -8.39 -3.55
N ALA A 69 9.97 -8.35 -4.58
CA ALA A 69 9.62 -7.75 -5.86
C ALA A 69 10.21 -8.54 -7.03
N ARG A 70 9.50 -8.56 -8.16
CA ARG A 70 10.00 -9.16 -9.40
C ARG A 70 11.15 -8.35 -10.01
N LYS A 71 11.08 -7.01 -9.90
CA LYS A 71 12.09 -6.08 -10.41
C LYS A 71 12.53 -5.15 -9.29
N ASN A 72 13.85 -4.95 -9.16
CA ASN A 72 14.47 -4.04 -8.19
C ASN A 72 14.14 -4.36 -6.71
N GLU A 73 14.09 -5.64 -6.33
CA GLU A 73 13.84 -6.06 -4.93
C GLU A 73 14.84 -5.48 -3.92
N ALA A 74 16.14 -5.44 -4.25
CA ALA A 74 17.13 -4.83 -3.36
C ALA A 74 16.84 -3.34 -3.09
N TYR A 75 16.20 -2.63 -4.01
CA TYR A 75 15.78 -1.24 -3.81
C TYR A 75 14.45 -1.13 -3.04
N LEU A 76 13.59 -2.15 -3.11
CA LEU A 76 12.41 -2.24 -2.25
C LEU A 76 12.81 -2.42 -0.77
N LEU A 77 13.84 -3.21 -0.51
CA LEU A 77 14.29 -3.60 0.84
C LEU A 77 15.31 -2.64 1.48
N SER A 78 15.74 -1.59 0.76
CA SER A 78 16.77 -0.64 1.20
C SER A 78 16.27 0.42 2.17
#